data_AF-A0A3D0SVG4-F1
#
_entry.id   AF-A0A3D0SVG4-F1
#
_cell.length_a   1.000
_cell.length_b   1.000
_cell.length_c   1.000
_cell.angle_alpha   90.00
_cell.angle_beta   90.00
_cell.angle_gamma   90.00
#
_symmetry.space_group_name_H-M   'P 1'
#
loop_
_entity.id
_entity.type
_entity.pdbx_description
1 polymer ?
#
loop_
_entity_poly.entity_id
_entity_poly.type
_entity_poly.pdbx_seq_one_letter_code
_entity_poly.pdbx_strand_id
1 'polypeptide(L)'
;MAITQYYLHTAFPDLFDSELIYRSLDYLYGTHPDSDISFVSNVGTVSKKVAYGMNRADYSFISGAIVPGVLILKPDLPENKENWPFLWGENEYVINVGGLYLFTVNAALALAER
;
A
#
# COMPACT_ATOMS: atom_id res chain seq x y z
N MET A 1 -4.37 -6.25 -7.49
CA MET A 1 -5.43 -5.74 -8.39
C MET A 1 -4.89 -4.76 -9.42
N ALA A 2 -4.09 -3.75 -9.04
CA ALA A 2 -3.53 -2.77 -10.00
C ALA A 2 -2.73 -3.36 -11.18
N ILE A 3 -1.88 -4.36 -10.94
CA ILE A 3 -1.09 -5.00 -12.00
C ILE A 3 -1.96 -5.61 -13.10
N THR A 4 -2.99 -6.37 -12.69
CA THR A 4 -3.96 -6.95 -13.62
C THR A 4 -4.70 -5.86 -14.38
N GLN A 5 -5.12 -4.80 -13.69
CA GLN A 5 -5.77 -3.66 -14.34
C GLN A 5 -4.86 -3.00 -15.38
N TYR A 6 -3.58 -2.81 -15.06
CA TYR A 6 -2.62 -2.23 -16.00
C TYR A 6 -2.50 -3.06 -17.29
N TYR A 7 -2.39 -4.38 -17.18
CA TYR A 7 -2.35 -5.24 -18.36
C TYR A 7 -3.66 -5.22 -19.16
N LEU A 8 -4.81 -5.21 -18.47
CA LEU A 8 -6.12 -5.13 -19.12
C LEU A 8 -6.32 -3.79 -19.85
N HIS A 9 -6.01 -2.67 -19.20
CA HIS A 9 -6.06 -1.34 -19.81
C HIS A 9 -5.09 -1.22 -20.99
N THR A 10 -3.89 -1.79 -20.88
CA THR A 10 -2.91 -1.78 -21.98
C THR A 10 -3.39 -2.58 -23.19
N ALA A 11 -4.04 -3.72 -22.98
CA ALA A 11 -4.54 -4.57 -24.06
C ALA A 11 -5.88 -4.10 -24.65
N PHE A 12 -6.75 -3.52 -23.81
CA PHE A 12 -8.12 -3.15 -24.15
C PHE A 12 -8.51 -1.78 -23.53
N PRO A 13 -7.87 -0.68 -23.95
CA PRO A 13 -8.06 0.63 -23.33
C PRO A 13 -9.49 1.16 -23.40
N ASP A 14 -10.25 0.79 -24.43
CA ASP A 14 -11.65 1.20 -24.61
C ASP A 14 -12.61 0.47 -23.66
N LEU A 15 -12.17 -0.64 -23.04
CA LEU A 15 -12.98 -1.47 -22.15
C LEU A 15 -12.59 -1.35 -20.68
N PHE A 16 -11.33 -1.00 -20.40
CA PHE A 16 -10.79 -0.92 -19.04
C PHE A 16 -10.11 0.42 -18.84
N ASP A 17 -10.61 1.22 -17.90
CA ASP A 17 -9.98 2.50 -17.53
C ASP A 17 -8.74 2.28 -16.63
N SER A 18 -7.80 3.21 -16.72
CA SER A 18 -6.64 3.37 -15.85
C SER A 18 -6.98 3.75 -14.40
N GLU A 19 -8.16 4.30 -14.11
CA GLU A 19 -8.52 4.86 -12.79
C GLU A 19 -8.22 3.92 -11.61
N LEU A 20 -8.51 2.63 -11.75
CA LEU A 20 -8.29 1.64 -10.68
C LEU A 20 -6.81 1.45 -10.32
N ILE A 21 -5.88 1.81 -11.21
CA ILE A 21 -4.44 1.79 -10.92
C ILE A 21 -4.11 2.93 -9.97
N TYR A 22 -4.59 4.15 -10.24
CA TYR A 22 -4.40 5.32 -9.38
C TYR A 22 -5.09 5.13 -8.02
N ARG A 23 -6.33 4.65 -8.01
CA ARG A 23 -7.06 4.35 -6.76
C ARG A 23 -6.38 3.31 -5.88
N SER A 24 -5.63 2.37 -6.48
CA SER A 24 -4.85 1.42 -5.70
C SER A 24 -3.70 2.11 -4.94
N LEU A 25 -3.11 3.15 -5.53
CA LEU A 25 -2.09 3.97 -4.88
C LEU A 25 -2.71 4.92 -3.84
N ASP A 26 -3.85 5.54 -4.16
CA ASP A 26 -4.58 6.39 -3.20
C ASP A 26 -4.92 5.62 -1.91
N TYR A 27 -5.34 4.36 -2.05
CA TYR A 27 -5.56 3.47 -0.91
C TYR A 27 -4.28 3.28 -0.09
N LEU A 28 -3.12 3.07 -0.72
CA LEU A 28 -1.85 2.93 0.01
C LEU A 28 -1.40 4.24 0.67
N TYR A 29 -1.78 5.39 0.10
CA TYR A 29 -1.36 6.71 0.57
C TYR A 29 -2.32 7.40 1.54
N GLY A 30 -3.33 6.68 2.05
CA GLY A 30 -4.22 7.17 3.11
C GLY A 30 -5.71 7.21 2.77
N THR A 31 -6.13 6.75 1.60
CA THR A 31 -7.56 6.68 1.25
C THR A 31 -8.13 5.29 1.56
N HIS A 32 -8.09 4.91 2.84
CA HIS A 32 -8.52 3.60 3.34
C HIS A 32 -9.36 3.77 4.62
N PRO A 33 -10.10 2.73 5.05
CA PRO A 33 -11.21 2.91 6.00
C PRO A 33 -10.79 3.02 7.49
N ASP A 34 -9.53 2.81 7.84
CA ASP A 34 -9.03 2.88 9.22
C ASP A 34 -8.54 4.28 9.59
N SER A 35 -7.71 4.88 8.73
CA SER A 35 -7.02 6.15 8.99
C SER A 35 -6.59 6.83 7.69
N ASP A 36 -6.00 8.03 7.78
CA ASP A 36 -5.44 8.77 6.66
C ASP A 36 -3.92 8.56 6.50
N ILE A 37 -3.37 7.57 7.18
CA ILE A 37 -1.93 7.31 7.25
C ILE A 37 -1.49 6.58 5.99
N SER A 38 -0.37 7.02 5.40
CA SER A 38 0.28 6.27 4.34
C SER A 38 0.85 4.95 4.85
N PHE A 39 0.46 3.85 4.22
CA PHE A 39 1.03 2.51 4.44
C PHE A 39 2.41 2.34 3.81
N VAL A 40 2.87 3.33 3.04
CA VAL A 40 4.24 3.39 2.54
C VAL A 40 5.04 4.29 3.47
N SER A 41 5.97 3.68 4.21
CA SER A 41 6.76 4.41 5.20
C SER A 41 7.58 5.53 4.57
N ASN A 42 7.53 6.71 5.17
CA ASN A 42 8.20 7.93 4.73
C ASN A 42 7.74 8.46 3.36
N VAL A 43 6.52 8.12 2.94
CA VAL A 43 5.84 8.70 1.78
C VAL A 43 4.55 9.36 2.28
N GLY A 44 4.33 10.62 1.94
CA GLY A 44 3.24 11.44 2.48
C GLY A 44 3.65 12.27 3.70
N THR A 45 2.71 13.06 4.23
CA THR A 45 2.93 13.92 5.41
C THR A 45 2.90 13.13 6.71
N VAL A 46 2.05 12.10 6.78
CA VAL A 46 1.93 11.14 7.87
C VAL A 46 1.99 9.74 7.28
N SER A 47 2.90 8.92 7.77
CA SER A 47 3.11 7.55 7.30
C SER A 47 3.31 6.61 8.47
N LYS A 48 3.25 5.31 8.19
CA LYS A 48 3.65 4.27 9.13
C LYS A 48 5.08 4.49 9.63
N LYS A 49 5.29 4.33 10.94
CA LYS A 49 6.60 4.50 11.60
C LYS A 49 7.07 3.29 12.39
N VAL A 50 6.19 2.31 12.62
CA VAL A 50 6.50 1.07 13.33
C VAL A 50 6.01 -0.08 12.47
N ALA A 51 6.88 -1.03 12.19
CA ALA A 51 6.56 -2.16 11.34
C ALA A 51 7.26 -3.44 11.78
N TYR A 52 6.67 -4.58 11.38
CA TYR A 52 7.30 -5.88 11.51
C TYR A 52 8.26 -6.10 10.34
N GLY A 53 9.44 -5.50 10.44
CA GLY A 53 10.52 -5.60 9.46
C GLY A 53 11.86 -5.97 10.10
N MET A 54 12.96 -5.77 9.38
CA MET A 54 14.30 -6.10 9.88
C MET A 54 14.69 -5.33 11.15
N ASN A 55 14.07 -4.16 11.39
CA ASN A 55 14.25 -3.30 12.56
C ASN A 55 13.06 -3.34 13.54
N ARG A 56 12.27 -4.42 13.55
CA ARG A 56 11.09 -4.56 14.43
C ARG A 56 11.39 -4.38 15.92
N ALA A 57 12.61 -4.69 16.36
CA ALA A 57 13.05 -4.51 17.76
C ALA A 57 13.28 -3.05 18.13
N ASP A 58 13.54 -2.19 17.13
CA ASP A 58 13.81 -0.76 17.32
C ASP A 58 12.53 0.10 17.25
N TYR A 59 11.35 -0.52 17.08
CA TYR A 59 10.08 0.18 16.88
C TYR A 59 10.19 1.26 15.79
N SER A 60 10.82 0.89 14.69
CA SER A 60 11.14 1.80 13.58
C SER A 60 10.66 1.22 12.24
N PHE A 61 10.99 1.92 11.16
CA PHE A 61 10.60 1.60 9.79
C PHE A 61 11.78 1.67 8.82
N ILE A 62 11.60 1.10 7.64
CA ILE A 62 12.51 1.26 6.49
C ILE A 62 11.78 2.14 5.49
N SER A 63 12.39 3.25 5.07
CA SER A 63 11.75 4.18 4.12
C SER A 63 11.39 3.47 2.81
N GLY A 64 10.19 3.71 2.30
CA GLY A 64 9.63 3.09 1.10
C GLY A 64 9.10 1.67 1.31
N ALA A 65 9.20 1.09 2.51
CA ALA A 65 8.59 -0.20 2.80
C ALA A 65 7.07 -0.06 3.02
N ILE A 66 6.33 -1.11 2.66
CA ILE A 66 4.87 -1.11 2.57
C ILE A 66 4.30 -2.13 3.53
N VAL A 67 3.42 -1.70 4.43
CA VAL A 67 2.69 -2.63 5.31
C VAL A 67 1.46 -3.22 4.59
N PRO A 68 0.93 -4.38 5.02
CA PRO A 68 -0.30 -4.95 4.47
C PRO A 68 -1.51 -4.03 4.64
N GLY A 69 -1.55 -3.28 5.75
CA GLY A 69 -2.58 -2.29 6.02
C GLY A 69 -3.74 -2.85 6.85
N VAL A 70 -4.96 -2.46 6.50
CA VAL A 70 -6.16 -2.66 7.31
C VAL A 70 -6.57 -4.13 7.39
N LEU A 71 -6.85 -4.61 8.60
CA LEU A 71 -7.67 -5.80 8.85
C LEU A 71 -9.06 -5.41 9.35
N ILE A 72 -10.07 -6.21 9.01
CA ILE A 72 -11.43 -6.03 9.55
C ILE A 72 -11.61 -6.99 10.73
N LEU A 73 -11.51 -6.45 11.94
CA LEU A 73 -11.79 -7.18 13.16
C LEU A 73 -13.29 -7.33 13.36
N LYS A 74 -13.70 -8.47 13.92
CA LYS A 74 -15.13 -8.72 14.17
C LYS A 74 -15.68 -7.75 15.23
N PRO A 75 -16.91 -7.25 15.07
CA PRO A 75 -17.82 -7.56 13.95
C PRO A 75 -17.52 -6.79 12.66
N ASP A 76 -16.98 -5.57 12.73
CA ASP A 76 -16.88 -4.64 11.59
C ASP A 76 -15.86 -3.48 11.82
N LEU A 77 -14.85 -3.68 12.66
CA LEU A 77 -13.85 -2.65 12.96
C LEU A 77 -12.67 -2.72 11.97
N PRO A 78 -12.46 -1.72 11.09
CA PRO A 78 -11.18 -1.60 10.40
C PRO A 78 -10.09 -1.22 11.42
N GLU A 79 -8.97 -1.95 11.40
CA GLU A 79 -7.81 -1.69 12.27
C GLU A 79 -6.51 -1.77 11.46
N ASN A 80 -5.61 -0.81 11.70
CA ASN A 80 -4.19 -0.94 11.40
C ASN A 80 -3.33 -0.41 12.57
N LYS A 81 -2.92 -1.28 13.50
CA LYS A 81 -2.25 -0.87 14.74
C LYS A 81 -0.93 -0.14 14.48
N GLU A 82 -0.88 1.15 14.82
CA GLU A 82 0.24 2.04 14.47
C GLU A 82 1.54 1.84 15.25
N ASN A 83 1.45 1.48 16.53
CA ASN A 83 2.58 1.56 17.46
C ASN A 83 3.04 0.18 17.98
N TRP A 84 2.54 -0.91 17.37
CA TRP A 84 2.85 -2.25 17.80
C TRP A 84 3.13 -3.16 16.59
N PRO A 85 4.40 -3.56 16.37
CA PRO A 85 4.75 -4.26 15.13
C PRO A 85 4.26 -5.71 15.12
N PHE A 86 4.07 -6.35 16.29
CA PHE A 86 3.87 -7.79 16.35
C PHE A 86 2.46 -8.28 15.95
N LEU A 87 1.54 -7.37 15.60
CA LEU A 87 0.39 -7.70 14.77
C LEU A 87 0.87 -7.78 13.31
N TRP A 88 1.53 -8.89 12.97
CA TRP A 88 2.24 -9.02 11.69
C TRP A 88 1.30 -8.86 10.49
N GLY A 89 0.05 -9.33 10.61
CA GLY A 89 -0.93 -9.29 9.53
C GLY A 89 -1.27 -7.88 9.04
N GLU A 90 -1.01 -6.87 9.86
CA GLU A 90 -1.25 -5.46 9.57
C GLU A 90 0.03 -4.68 9.25
N ASN A 91 1.19 -5.18 9.70
CA ASN A 91 2.42 -4.39 9.85
C ASN A 91 3.67 -5.02 9.21
N GLU A 92 3.59 -6.18 8.58
CA GLU A 92 4.75 -6.90 8.05
C GLU A 92 5.36 -6.31 6.78
N TYR A 93 6.69 -6.28 6.72
CA TYR A 93 7.41 -6.04 5.48
C TYR A 93 7.85 -7.34 4.82
N VAL A 94 7.39 -7.52 3.58
CA VAL A 94 7.77 -8.65 2.72
C VAL A 94 8.20 -8.17 1.34
N ILE A 95 9.15 -8.90 0.74
CA ILE A 95 9.78 -8.54 -0.55
C ILE A 95 8.74 -8.51 -1.68
N ASN A 96 7.77 -9.43 -1.71
CA ASN A 96 6.76 -9.48 -2.75
C ASN A 96 5.87 -8.23 -2.76
N VAL A 97 5.45 -7.71 -1.60
CA VAL A 97 4.65 -6.47 -1.53
C VAL A 97 5.46 -5.28 -2.06
N GLY A 98 6.75 -5.20 -1.74
CA GLY A 98 7.66 -4.21 -2.30
C GLY A 98 7.72 -4.26 -3.84
N GLY A 99 7.85 -5.45 -4.41
CA GLY A 99 7.83 -5.63 -5.86
C GLY A 99 6.51 -5.23 -6.52
N LEU A 100 5.37 -5.57 -5.91
CA LEU A 100 4.04 -5.20 -6.40
C LEU A 100 3.82 -3.68 -6.37
N TYR A 101 4.28 -3.02 -5.31
CA TYR A 101 4.21 -1.57 -5.17
C TYR A 101 5.06 -0.86 -6.23
N LEU A 102 6.33 -1.28 -6.40
CA LEU A 102 7.21 -0.72 -7.42
C LEU A 102 6.61 -0.84 -8.82
N PHE A 103 6.04 -2.00 -9.16
CA PHE A 103 5.35 -2.17 -10.44
C PHE A 103 4.18 -1.17 -10.56
N THR A 104 3.34 -1.08 -9.53
CA THR A 104 2.13 -0.25 -9.57
C THR A 104 2.46 1.23 -9.72
N VAL A 105 3.48 1.73 -9.02
CA VAL A 105 3.97 3.12 -9.18
C VAL A 105 4.48 3.36 -10.60
N ASN A 106 5.31 2.47 -11.14
CA ASN A 106 5.81 2.62 -12.52
C ASN A 106 4.69 2.55 -13.56
N ALA A 107 3.69 1.70 -13.37
CA ALA A 107 2.50 1.64 -14.21
C ALA A 107 1.72 2.96 -14.20
N ALA A 108 1.51 3.55 -13.02
CA ALA A 108 0.83 4.85 -12.88
C ALA A 108 1.62 5.98 -13.54
N LEU A 109 2.95 6.01 -13.37
CA LEU A 109 3.83 7.00 -14.02
C LEU A 109 3.79 6.88 -15.54
N ALA A 110 3.90 5.66 -16.08
CA ALA A 110 3.85 5.41 -17.52
C ALA A 110 2.52 5.84 -18.17
N LEU A 111 1.43 5.89 -17.40
CA LEU A 111 0.12 6.38 -17.85
C LEU A 111 -0.03 7.89 -17.68
N ALA A 112 0.61 8.49 -16.67
CA ALA A 112 0.59 9.93 -16.45
C ALA A 112 1.47 10.72 -17.43
N GLU A 113 2.49 10.08 -17.99
CA GLU A 113 3.38 10.65 -19.01
C GLU A 113 2.82 10.58 -20.44
N ARG A 114 1.61 10.04 -20.62
CA ARG A 114 0.93 9.95 -21.93
C ARG A 114 0.11 11.18 -22.28
#